data_AF-A0A6B8QPC8-F1
#
_entry.id   AF-A0A6B8QPC8-F1
#
_cell.length_a   1.000
_cell.length_b   1.000
_cell.length_c   1.000
_cell.angle_alpha   90.00
_cell.angle_beta   90.00
_cell.angle_gamma   90.00
#
_symmetry.space_group_name_H-M   'P 1'
#
loop_
_entity.id
_entity.type
_entity.pdbx_description
1 polymer ?
#
loop_
_entity_poly.entity_id
_entity_poly.type
_entity_poly.pdbx_seq_one_letter_code
_entity_poly.pdbx_strand_id
1 'polypeptide(L)'
;MNDLKGYPTIEDVVGNTPLVRLKRISAGRNNTLLAKLEGNNPAGSVKDRPALSMINEAEARGDIAPGDTLIEATSGNTGIALAMAAAIKGYQMVLVMPENASEERKQAMAAYGAKLISASKAGGMEEARDIADGMIARGEGKPLNQFANTDNPLAHYRTTGPEVWEQTGGEVTHFVSSMGTTGTIMGVSRYLKEQNPAIQIVGLQPADGASIPGIRRWPQAYLPAIFEAPRVDVTLDIGQQEAEEHMRRLAREEGILAGVSSGGSLAGALRIAEQTENAVIVFIVCDRGDRYLSTGLFAPGV
;
A
#
# COMPACT_ATOMS: atom_id res chain seq x y z
N MET A 1 20.24 10.49 24.99
CA MET A 1 20.01 11.94 24.84
C MET A 1 18.52 12.16 25.06
N ASN A 2 18.19 12.98 26.05
CA ASN A 2 16.85 13.43 26.47
C ASN A 2 15.77 12.40 26.82
N ASP A 3 15.72 12.19 28.14
CA ASP A 3 14.58 11.88 29.01
C ASP A 3 13.41 12.90 28.84
N LEU A 4 12.93 13.04 27.60
CA LEU A 4 11.64 13.68 27.31
C LEU A 4 10.57 12.66 27.67
N LYS A 5 9.55 13.05 28.44
CA LYS A 5 8.36 12.22 28.74
C LYS A 5 8.03 11.30 27.56
N GLY A 6 7.94 9.99 27.79
CA GLY A 6 7.80 8.93 26.78
C GLY A 6 6.50 8.95 25.97
N TYR A 7 6.22 10.06 25.31
CA TYR A 7 5.16 10.21 24.32
C TYR A 7 5.62 9.60 22.99
N PRO A 8 4.68 9.00 22.24
CA PRO A 8 5.00 8.43 20.93
C PRO A 8 5.42 9.52 19.94
N THR A 9 6.35 9.17 19.07
CA THR A 9 6.77 9.91 17.88
C THR A 9 5.95 9.48 16.66
N ILE A 10 6.20 10.09 15.49
CA ILE A 10 5.52 9.71 14.23
C ILE A 10 5.83 8.25 13.86
N GLU A 11 7.05 7.78 14.12
CA GLU A 11 7.42 6.39 13.86
C GLU A 11 6.60 5.41 14.70
N ASP A 12 6.36 5.75 15.98
CA ASP A 12 5.65 4.89 16.94
C ASP A 12 4.15 4.71 16.62
N VAL A 13 3.59 5.54 15.73
CA VAL A 13 2.17 5.52 15.33
C VAL A 13 1.96 5.01 13.91
N VAL A 14 3.00 4.46 13.26
CA VAL A 14 2.83 3.68 12.03
C VAL A 14 2.35 2.28 12.39
N GLY A 15 1.28 1.84 11.74
CA GLY A 15 0.62 0.59 12.02
C GLY A 15 -0.44 0.69 13.11
N ASN A 16 -0.80 -0.46 13.71
CA ASN A 16 -1.91 -0.59 14.65
C ASN A 16 -3.21 0.06 14.13
N THR A 17 -3.44 -0.05 12.83
CA THR A 17 -4.56 0.62 12.16
C THR A 17 -5.88 -0.03 12.55
N PRO A 18 -6.99 0.70 12.61
CA PRO A 18 -8.29 0.13 12.96
C PRO A 18 -8.75 -0.94 11.95
N LEU A 19 -9.41 -1.97 12.47
CA LEU A 19 -10.18 -2.94 11.69
C LEU A 19 -11.67 -2.71 12.00
N VAL A 20 -12.46 -2.37 10.98
CA VAL A 20 -13.86 -1.97 11.17
C VAL A 20 -14.81 -2.88 10.39
N ARG A 21 -15.91 -3.29 11.01
CA ARG A 21 -16.95 -4.06 10.35
C ARG A 21 -17.85 -3.17 9.50
N LEU A 22 -18.11 -3.58 8.25
CA LEU A 22 -19.08 -2.89 7.41
C LEU A 22 -20.51 -3.16 7.91
N LYS A 23 -21.35 -2.13 7.95
CA LYS A 23 -22.70 -2.22 8.54
C LYS A 23 -23.82 -2.28 7.51
N ARG A 24 -23.66 -1.58 6.37
CA ARG A 24 -24.71 -1.38 5.35
C ARG A 24 -24.46 -2.24 4.11
N ILE A 25 -23.22 -2.31 3.65
CA ILE A 25 -22.78 -3.17 2.57
C ILE A 25 -22.75 -4.61 3.12
N SER A 26 -23.79 -5.37 2.79
CA SER A 26 -23.95 -6.76 3.24
C SER A 26 -23.10 -7.72 2.41
N ALA A 27 -22.47 -8.69 3.07
CA ALA A 27 -21.82 -9.83 2.42
C ALA A 27 -22.74 -11.05 2.26
N GLY A 28 -24.01 -10.95 2.67
CA GLY A 28 -24.96 -12.05 2.63
C GLY A 28 -24.49 -13.27 3.44
N ARG A 29 -25.28 -14.36 3.41
CA ARG A 29 -24.84 -15.71 3.83
C ARG A 29 -24.12 -15.76 5.20
N ASN A 30 -24.57 -14.95 6.15
CA ASN A 30 -23.96 -14.81 7.48
C ASN A 30 -22.44 -14.51 7.47
N ASN A 31 -21.94 -13.90 6.40
CA ASN A 31 -20.55 -13.47 6.27
C ASN A 31 -20.33 -12.11 6.94
N THR A 32 -19.11 -11.88 7.43
CA THR A 32 -18.66 -10.61 8.02
C THR A 32 -17.58 -9.98 7.13
N LEU A 33 -17.78 -8.72 6.74
CA LEU A 33 -16.76 -7.90 6.06
C LEU A 33 -16.07 -6.98 7.04
N LEU A 34 -14.74 -7.04 7.05
CA LEU A 34 -13.88 -6.21 7.88
C LEU A 34 -12.90 -5.42 7.01
N ALA A 35 -12.90 -4.09 7.18
CA ALA A 35 -12.03 -3.16 6.46
C ALA A 35 -10.82 -2.79 7.33
N LYS A 36 -9.61 -3.12 6.89
CA LYS A 36 -8.35 -2.74 7.55
C LYS A 36 -7.92 -1.36 7.06
N LEU A 37 -8.05 -0.34 7.91
CA LEU A 37 -7.98 1.07 7.52
C LEU A 37 -6.54 1.61 7.46
N GLU A 38 -5.79 1.23 6.42
CA GLU A 38 -4.39 1.67 6.24
C GLU A 38 -4.23 3.15 5.93
N GLY A 39 -5.31 3.84 5.56
CA GLY A 39 -5.38 5.30 5.52
C GLY A 39 -5.21 6.00 6.88
N ASN A 40 -5.19 5.27 7.99
CA ASN A 40 -4.92 5.82 9.33
C ASN A 40 -3.45 5.91 9.68
N ASN A 41 -2.55 5.39 8.84
CA ASN A 41 -1.13 5.69 9.02
C ASN A 41 -0.86 7.21 8.86
N PRO A 42 0.22 7.76 9.43
CA PRO A 42 0.47 9.21 9.50
C PRO A 42 0.54 9.93 8.15
N ALA A 43 1.19 9.32 7.15
CA ALA A 43 1.21 9.76 5.77
C ALA A 43 0.10 9.11 4.94
N GLY A 44 -0.97 8.64 5.58
CA GLY A 44 -2.29 8.41 4.99
C GLY A 44 -2.40 7.19 4.08
N SER A 45 -1.47 6.23 4.15
CA SER A 45 -1.57 5.01 3.34
C SER A 45 -0.83 3.80 3.94
N VAL A 46 -1.08 2.62 3.38
CA VAL A 46 -0.36 1.37 3.69
C VAL A 46 1.15 1.45 3.45
N LYS A 47 1.64 2.43 2.68
CA LYS A 47 3.05 2.53 2.29
C LYS A 47 3.97 3.03 3.40
N ASP A 48 3.42 3.61 4.46
CA ASP A 48 4.17 4.06 5.64
C ASP A 48 4.92 2.89 6.29
N ARG A 49 4.27 1.71 6.35
CA ARG A 49 4.86 0.49 6.93
C ARG A 49 6.12 0.02 6.19
N PRO A 50 6.08 -0.29 4.87
CA PRO A 50 7.28 -0.71 4.16
C PRO A 50 8.30 0.41 4.04
N ALA A 51 7.90 1.69 3.97
CA ALA A 51 8.85 2.80 3.94
C ALA A 51 9.74 2.82 5.19
N LEU A 52 9.14 2.75 6.39
CA LEU A 52 9.89 2.66 7.64
C LEU A 52 10.68 1.36 7.74
N SER A 53 10.07 0.22 7.40
CA SER A 53 10.75 -1.08 7.48
C SER A 53 12.01 -1.12 6.61
N MET A 54 11.94 -0.67 5.34
CA MET A 54 13.10 -0.66 4.46
C MET A 54 14.23 0.24 4.97
N ILE A 55 13.90 1.39 5.57
CA ILE A 55 14.91 2.30 6.14
C ILE A 55 15.50 1.70 7.43
N ASN A 56 14.66 1.24 8.36
CA ASN A 56 15.09 0.71 9.65
C ASN A 56 15.96 -0.54 9.50
N GLU A 57 15.60 -1.44 8.59
CA GLU A 57 16.38 -2.65 8.37
C GLU A 57 17.69 -2.35 7.61
N ALA A 58 17.69 -1.38 6.69
CA ALA A 58 18.92 -0.92 6.06
C ALA A 58 19.87 -0.22 7.06
N GLU A 59 19.33 0.56 8.00
CA GLU A 59 20.08 1.13 9.13
C GLU A 59 20.67 0.04 10.02
N ALA A 60 19.86 -0.96 10.39
CA ALA A 60 20.28 -2.05 11.25
C ALA A 60 21.39 -2.91 10.62
N ARG A 61 21.39 -3.05 9.29
CA ARG A 61 22.46 -3.71 8.53
C ARG A 61 23.71 -2.84 8.33
N GLY A 62 23.62 -1.53 8.59
CA GLY A 62 24.69 -0.57 8.32
C GLY A 62 24.82 -0.20 6.84
N ASP A 63 23.82 -0.51 6.01
CA ASP A 63 23.79 -0.17 4.59
C ASP A 63 23.63 1.34 4.39
N ILE A 64 22.93 2.01 5.30
CA ILE A 64 22.66 3.45 5.32
C ILE A 64 22.87 4.02 6.73
N ALA A 65 23.11 5.33 6.82
CA ALA A 65 23.15 6.07 8.08
C ALA A 65 22.49 7.46 7.92
N PRO A 66 21.90 8.03 8.99
CA PRO A 66 21.32 9.36 8.93
C PRO A 66 22.28 10.40 8.34
N GLY A 67 21.77 11.23 7.44
CA GLY A 67 22.55 12.14 6.60
C GLY A 67 22.78 11.64 5.17
N ASP A 68 22.66 10.33 4.92
CA ASP A 68 22.75 9.75 3.57
C ASP A 68 21.61 10.25 2.65
N THR A 69 21.86 10.18 1.35
CA THR A 69 20.85 10.39 0.31
C THR A 69 20.22 9.07 -0.10
N LEU A 70 18.90 8.99 -0.04
CA LEU A 70 18.10 7.89 -0.55
C LEU A 70 17.47 8.28 -1.88
N ILE A 71 17.38 7.33 -2.82
CA ILE A 71 16.85 7.55 -4.17
C ILE A 71 15.81 6.47 -4.48
N GLU A 72 14.62 6.89 -4.93
CA GLU A 72 13.57 5.97 -5.40
C GLU A 72 12.82 6.57 -6.60
N ALA A 73 12.58 5.74 -7.63
CA ALA A 73 11.70 6.09 -8.74
C ALA A 73 10.24 5.78 -8.39
N THR A 74 9.48 6.80 -8.00
CA THR A 74 8.07 6.64 -7.62
C THR A 74 7.30 7.97 -7.66
N SER A 75 6.02 7.89 -8.05
CA SER A 75 5.12 9.04 -8.16
C SER A 75 3.87 8.92 -7.26
N GLY A 76 3.82 7.91 -6.40
CA GLY A 76 2.62 7.53 -5.64
C GLY A 76 2.80 7.56 -4.12
N ASN A 77 1.95 6.80 -3.41
CA ASN A 77 1.98 6.71 -1.95
C ASN A 77 3.34 6.28 -1.38
N THR A 78 4.13 5.48 -2.11
CA THR A 78 5.48 5.11 -1.66
C THR A 78 6.38 6.33 -1.57
N GLY A 79 6.33 7.26 -2.54
CA GLY A 79 7.14 8.48 -2.49
C GLY A 79 6.76 9.38 -1.31
N ILE A 80 5.47 9.52 -1.03
CA ILE A 80 4.98 10.28 0.14
C ILE A 80 5.45 9.63 1.45
N ALA A 81 5.30 8.31 1.57
CA ALA A 81 5.72 7.56 2.76
C ALA A 81 7.23 7.61 2.99
N LEU A 82 8.04 7.49 1.91
CA LEU A 82 9.49 7.61 1.97
C LEU A 82 9.94 9.03 2.32
N ALA A 83 9.30 10.05 1.76
CA ALA A 83 9.59 11.43 2.10
C ALA A 83 9.32 11.71 3.59
N MET A 84 8.19 11.23 4.12
CA MET A 84 7.87 11.32 5.55
C MET A 84 8.91 10.56 6.40
N ALA A 85 9.20 9.31 6.06
CA ALA A 85 10.15 8.47 6.80
C ALA A 85 11.57 9.08 6.80
N ALA A 86 12.03 9.56 5.66
CA ALA A 86 13.32 10.25 5.53
C ALA A 86 13.38 11.51 6.39
N ALA A 87 12.31 12.31 6.41
CA ALA A 87 12.24 13.53 7.22
C ALA A 87 12.36 13.25 8.72
N ILE A 88 11.69 12.22 9.23
CA ILE A 88 11.73 11.90 10.67
C ILE A 88 13.00 11.13 11.08
N LYS A 89 13.67 10.46 10.14
CA LYS A 89 14.90 9.70 10.37
C LYS A 89 16.19 10.48 10.05
N GLY A 90 16.08 11.65 9.42
CA GLY A 90 17.23 12.51 9.10
C GLY A 90 17.96 12.13 7.81
N TYR A 91 17.24 11.65 6.79
CA TYR A 91 17.79 11.35 5.45
C TYR A 91 17.45 12.43 4.43
N GLN A 92 18.27 12.54 3.39
CA GLN A 92 17.92 13.31 2.19
C GLN A 92 17.15 12.41 1.23
N MET A 93 15.93 12.79 0.86
CA MET A 93 15.11 11.99 -0.06
C MET A 93 15.10 12.61 -1.46
N VAL A 94 15.55 11.85 -2.45
CA VAL A 94 15.40 12.15 -3.88
C VAL A 94 14.36 11.23 -4.50
N LEU A 95 13.33 11.81 -5.10
CA LEU A 95 12.25 11.07 -5.76
C LEU A 95 12.23 11.41 -7.24
N VAL A 96 12.37 10.37 -8.07
CA VAL A 96 12.29 10.51 -9.53
C VAL A 96 10.90 10.12 -10.01
N MET A 97 10.23 11.01 -10.72
CA MET A 97 8.86 10.78 -11.17
C MET A 97 8.55 11.42 -12.53
N PRO A 98 7.57 10.90 -13.29
CA PRO A 98 7.14 11.54 -14.53
C PRO A 98 6.47 12.90 -14.28
N GLU A 99 6.65 13.84 -15.21
CA GLU A 99 6.06 15.19 -15.12
C GLU A 99 4.53 15.22 -14.97
N ASN A 100 3.83 14.19 -15.46
CA ASN A 100 2.37 14.07 -15.39
C ASN A 100 1.84 13.56 -14.04
N ALA A 101 2.72 13.34 -13.04
CA ALA A 101 2.28 13.14 -11.66
C ALA A 101 1.44 14.35 -11.20
N SER A 102 0.40 14.10 -10.39
CA SER A 102 -0.50 15.18 -9.96
C SER A 102 0.23 16.18 -9.05
N GLU A 103 -0.18 17.45 -9.11
CA GLU A 103 0.44 18.51 -8.31
C GLU A 103 0.28 18.27 -6.82
N GLU A 104 -0.84 17.70 -6.37
CA GLU A 104 -1.07 17.38 -4.95
C GLU A 104 -0.05 16.35 -4.45
N ARG A 105 0.32 15.38 -5.29
CA ARG A 105 1.34 14.37 -4.93
C ARG A 105 2.74 14.99 -4.87
N LYS A 106 3.10 15.83 -5.84
CA LYS A 106 4.37 16.58 -5.82
C LYS A 106 4.47 17.46 -4.58
N GLN A 107 3.41 18.22 -4.29
CA GLN A 107 3.33 19.09 -3.10
C GLN A 107 3.42 18.27 -1.81
N ALA A 108 2.74 17.13 -1.71
CA ALA A 108 2.82 16.27 -0.54
C ALA A 108 4.25 15.77 -0.30
N MET A 109 4.95 15.33 -1.35
CA MET A 109 6.34 14.87 -1.23
C MET A 109 7.30 16.02 -0.89
N ALA A 110 7.15 17.17 -1.55
CA ALA A 110 7.96 18.36 -1.29
C ALA A 110 7.72 18.96 0.11
N ALA A 111 6.51 18.85 0.66
CA ALA A 111 6.18 19.31 2.01
C ALA A 111 6.98 18.58 3.10
N TYR A 112 7.37 17.33 2.86
CA TYR A 112 8.29 16.57 3.71
C TYR A 112 9.79 16.85 3.41
N GLY A 113 10.10 17.75 2.48
CA GLY A 113 11.47 18.13 2.13
C GLY A 113 12.14 17.24 1.07
N ALA A 114 11.40 16.36 0.39
CA ALA A 114 11.96 15.56 -0.69
C ALA A 114 12.33 16.41 -1.92
N LYS A 115 13.50 16.14 -2.50
CA LYS A 115 13.92 16.69 -3.79
C LYS A 115 13.28 15.89 -4.92
N LEU A 116 12.53 16.56 -5.77
CA LEU A 116 11.85 15.93 -6.90
C LEU A 116 12.66 16.10 -8.17
N ILE A 117 12.87 15.01 -8.92
CA ILE A 117 13.49 15.00 -10.24
C ILE A 117 12.44 14.52 -11.25
N SER A 118 12.26 15.30 -12.30
CA SER A 118 11.28 15.00 -13.34
C SER A 118 11.88 14.13 -14.44
N ALA A 119 11.24 13.02 -14.75
CA ALA A 119 11.40 12.27 -16.00
C ALA A 119 10.40 12.79 -17.04
N SER A 120 10.72 12.66 -18.33
CA SER A 120 9.83 13.14 -19.38
C SER A 120 8.47 12.43 -19.34
N LYS A 121 7.42 13.13 -19.79
CA LYS A 121 6.08 12.54 -19.91
C LYS A 121 6.05 11.33 -20.85
N ALA A 122 6.89 11.32 -21.89
CA ALA A 122 6.92 10.26 -22.89
C ALA A 122 7.60 8.98 -22.39
N GLY A 123 8.70 9.11 -21.64
CA GLY A 123 9.41 7.95 -21.09
C GLY A 123 8.82 7.40 -19.79
N GLY A 124 7.96 8.18 -19.11
CA GLY A 124 7.12 7.66 -18.05
C GLY A 124 7.91 7.08 -16.88
N MET A 125 7.39 6.00 -16.27
CA MET A 125 8.01 5.40 -15.08
C MET A 125 9.29 4.64 -15.42
N GLU A 126 9.43 4.16 -16.65
CA GLU A 126 10.61 3.48 -17.16
C GLU A 126 11.79 4.46 -17.20
N GLU A 127 11.62 5.64 -17.79
CA GLU A 127 12.65 6.68 -17.78
C GLU A 127 12.96 7.17 -16.35
N ALA A 128 11.94 7.29 -15.48
CA ALA A 128 12.17 7.65 -14.09
C ALA A 128 13.07 6.62 -13.36
N ARG A 129 12.96 5.33 -13.69
CA ARG A 129 13.84 4.28 -13.18
C ARG A 129 15.24 4.41 -13.74
N ASP A 130 15.39 4.60 -15.05
CA ASP A 130 16.70 4.76 -15.69
C ASP A 130 17.48 5.95 -15.12
N ILE A 131 16.79 7.07 -14.86
CA ILE A 131 17.39 8.24 -14.21
C ILE A 131 17.84 7.89 -12.78
N ALA A 132 16.98 7.26 -11.98
CA ALA A 132 17.32 6.87 -10.61
C ALA A 132 18.52 5.90 -10.58
N ASP A 133 18.49 4.86 -11.40
CA ASP A 133 19.57 3.87 -11.52
C ASP A 133 20.88 4.52 -11.97
N GLY A 134 20.81 5.46 -12.91
CA GLY A 134 21.96 6.26 -13.31
C GLY A 134 22.55 7.10 -12.18
N MET A 135 21.72 7.73 -11.35
CA MET A 135 22.17 8.49 -10.16
C MET A 135 22.83 7.57 -9.13
N ILE A 136 22.22 6.41 -8.87
CA ILE A 136 22.77 5.40 -7.95
C ILE A 136 24.13 4.89 -8.46
N ALA A 137 24.24 4.59 -9.76
CA ALA A 137 25.48 4.13 -10.38
C ALA A 137 26.61 5.17 -10.30
N ARG A 138 26.27 6.46 -10.24
CA ARG A 138 27.23 7.57 -10.04
C ARG A 138 27.54 7.86 -8.56
N GLY A 139 26.95 7.10 -7.62
CA GLY A 139 27.18 7.26 -6.19
C GLY A 139 26.48 8.48 -5.57
N GLU A 140 25.43 8.99 -6.22
CA GLU A 140 24.70 10.19 -5.75
C GLU A 140 23.73 9.89 -4.59
N GLY A 141 23.45 8.60 -4.35
CA GLY A 141 22.61 8.14 -3.26
C GLY A 141 22.37 6.63 -3.32
N LYS A 142 21.62 6.11 -2.36
CA LYS A 142 21.41 4.67 -2.14
C LYS A 142 19.97 4.27 -2.50
N PRO A 143 19.76 3.11 -3.16
CA PRO A 143 18.42 2.62 -3.49
C PRO A 143 17.71 2.00 -2.28
N LEU A 144 16.38 2.07 -2.26
CA LEU A 144 15.55 1.24 -1.39
C LEU A 144 14.91 0.07 -2.15
N ASN A 145 14.47 0.29 -3.41
CA ASN A 145 13.96 -0.71 -4.34
C ASN A 145 12.74 -1.48 -3.82
N GLN A 146 11.59 -0.78 -3.73
CA GLN A 146 10.36 -1.33 -3.15
C GLN A 146 9.83 -2.63 -3.79
N PHE A 147 10.25 -2.98 -5.01
CA PHE A 147 9.79 -4.16 -5.75
C PHE A 147 10.65 -5.40 -5.52
N ALA A 148 11.87 -5.25 -5.00
CA ALA A 148 12.80 -6.36 -4.74
C ALA A 148 13.25 -6.44 -3.27
N ASN A 149 13.07 -5.36 -2.50
CA ASN A 149 13.49 -5.33 -1.11
C ASN A 149 12.58 -6.17 -0.21
N THR A 150 13.14 -7.21 0.40
CA THR A 150 12.45 -8.13 1.31
C THR A 150 11.96 -7.48 2.59
N ASP A 151 12.44 -6.28 2.93
CA ASP A 151 12.00 -5.53 4.10
C ASP A 151 10.59 -4.93 3.90
N ASN A 152 10.12 -4.84 2.64
CA ASN A 152 8.74 -4.46 2.32
C ASN A 152 7.72 -5.52 2.82
N PRO A 153 7.74 -6.79 2.36
CA PRO A 153 6.85 -7.81 2.90
C PRO A 153 7.13 -8.11 4.38
N LEU A 154 8.36 -7.92 4.86
CA LEU A 154 8.70 -8.08 6.28
C LEU A 154 7.91 -7.13 7.19
N ALA A 155 7.68 -5.89 6.75
CA ALA A 155 6.85 -4.92 7.48
C ALA A 155 5.46 -5.51 7.79
N HIS A 156 4.85 -6.13 6.79
CA HIS A 156 3.51 -6.69 6.87
C HIS A 156 3.49 -8.02 7.64
N TYR A 157 4.55 -8.83 7.52
CA TYR A 157 4.71 -10.04 8.33
C TYR A 157 4.80 -9.72 9.83
N ARG A 158 5.54 -8.66 10.19
CA ARG A 158 5.75 -8.26 11.59
C ARG A 158 4.62 -7.43 12.19
N THR A 159 3.78 -6.79 11.37
CA THR A 159 2.75 -5.86 11.86
C THR A 159 1.36 -6.16 11.30
N THR A 160 1.13 -5.94 10.00
CA THR A 160 -0.22 -6.06 9.41
C THR A 160 -0.86 -7.43 9.60
N GLY A 161 -0.10 -8.52 9.43
CA GLY A 161 -0.56 -9.89 9.66
C GLY A 161 -0.97 -10.14 11.12
N PRO A 162 -0.07 -9.91 12.10
CA PRO A 162 -0.38 -9.99 13.52
C PRO A 162 -1.58 -9.14 13.92
N GLU A 163 -1.64 -7.89 13.47
CA GLU A 163 -2.76 -7.00 13.78
C GLU A 163 -4.09 -7.56 13.28
N VAL A 164 -4.15 -8.07 12.04
CA VAL A 164 -5.37 -8.68 11.49
C VAL A 164 -5.76 -9.91 12.30
N TRP A 165 -4.81 -10.76 12.66
CA TRP A 165 -5.08 -11.96 13.45
C TRP A 165 -5.62 -11.62 14.84
N GLU A 166 -4.96 -10.71 15.55
CA GLU A 166 -5.36 -10.27 16.90
C GLU A 166 -6.72 -9.56 16.88
N GLN A 167 -6.92 -8.62 15.96
CA GLN A 167 -8.15 -7.83 15.86
C GLN A 167 -9.37 -8.66 15.42
N THR A 168 -9.16 -9.83 14.84
CA THR A 168 -10.23 -10.80 14.52
C THR A 168 -10.38 -11.90 15.55
N GLY A 169 -9.58 -11.91 16.62
CA GLY A 169 -9.57 -13.02 17.58
C GLY A 169 -9.21 -14.37 16.93
N GLY A 170 -8.48 -14.36 15.81
CA GLY A 170 -8.16 -15.55 15.02
C GLY A 170 -9.30 -16.06 14.12
N GLU A 171 -10.41 -15.34 14.00
CA GLU A 171 -11.58 -15.79 13.22
C GLU A 171 -11.47 -15.52 11.71
N VAL A 172 -10.47 -14.75 11.25
CA VAL A 172 -10.28 -14.46 9.83
C VAL A 172 -10.21 -15.75 9.00
N THR A 173 -11.04 -15.84 7.96
CA THR A 173 -11.04 -16.98 7.03
C THR A 173 -10.54 -16.60 5.65
N HIS A 174 -10.68 -15.32 5.26
CA HIS A 174 -10.22 -14.82 3.96
C HIS A 174 -9.52 -13.47 4.14
N PHE A 175 -8.39 -13.30 3.46
CA PHE A 175 -7.67 -12.03 3.39
C PHE A 175 -7.58 -11.56 1.93
N VAL A 176 -8.09 -10.36 1.65
CA VAL A 176 -8.21 -9.79 0.30
C VAL A 176 -7.33 -8.55 0.18
N SER A 177 -6.44 -8.53 -0.83
CA SER A 177 -5.53 -7.40 -1.04
C SER A 177 -5.30 -7.09 -2.52
N SER A 178 -5.49 -5.82 -2.88
CA SER A 178 -5.04 -5.23 -4.14
C SER A 178 -3.51 -5.28 -4.28
N MET A 179 -3.01 -5.84 -5.38
CA MET A 179 -1.59 -6.14 -5.58
C MET A 179 -0.84 -5.05 -6.36
N GLY A 180 -0.09 -4.21 -5.63
CA GLY A 180 0.87 -3.26 -6.18
C GLY A 180 2.28 -3.85 -6.23
N THR A 181 3.10 -3.55 -5.21
CA THR A 181 4.42 -4.18 -5.01
C THR A 181 4.32 -5.65 -4.62
N THR A 182 3.14 -6.11 -4.20
CA THR A 182 2.83 -7.42 -3.59
C THR A 182 3.27 -7.59 -2.12
N GLY A 183 4.00 -6.64 -1.54
CA GLY A 183 4.51 -6.76 -0.17
C GLY A 183 3.44 -7.06 0.89
N THR A 184 2.29 -6.38 0.82
CA THR A 184 1.17 -6.58 1.74
C THR A 184 0.65 -8.00 1.71
N ILE A 185 0.31 -8.52 0.52
CA ILE A 185 -0.22 -9.88 0.40
C ILE A 185 0.82 -10.94 0.74
N MET A 186 2.10 -10.71 0.42
CA MET A 186 3.19 -11.65 0.74
C MET A 186 3.44 -11.76 2.24
N GLY A 187 3.59 -10.62 2.93
CA GLY A 187 3.85 -10.60 4.37
C GLY A 187 2.67 -11.10 5.18
N VAL A 188 1.44 -10.66 4.85
CA VAL A 188 0.24 -11.10 5.55
C VAL A 188 -0.05 -12.57 5.28
N SER A 189 0.08 -13.04 4.03
CA SER A 189 -0.07 -14.47 3.70
C SER A 189 0.86 -15.33 4.51
N ARG A 190 2.15 -14.99 4.54
CA ARG A 190 3.14 -15.72 5.33
C ARG A 190 2.72 -15.83 6.79
N TYR A 191 2.37 -14.71 7.42
CA TYR A 191 1.98 -14.72 8.83
C TYR A 191 0.68 -15.51 9.07
N LEU A 192 -0.39 -15.24 8.32
CA LEU A 192 -1.69 -15.88 8.53
C LEU A 192 -1.64 -17.38 8.26
N LYS A 193 -0.89 -17.84 7.25
CA LYS A 193 -0.71 -19.27 6.97
C LYS A 193 0.08 -20.00 8.06
N GLU A 194 0.99 -19.30 8.77
CA GLU A 194 1.66 -19.84 9.97
C GLU A 194 0.68 -20.02 11.14
N GLN A 195 -0.37 -19.19 11.24
CA GLN A 195 -1.41 -19.32 12.27
C GLN A 195 -2.46 -20.37 11.90
N ASN A 196 -2.95 -20.33 10.66
CA ASN A 196 -3.94 -21.26 10.14
C ASN A 196 -3.76 -21.42 8.61
N PRO A 197 -3.26 -22.57 8.13
CA PRO A 197 -3.02 -22.79 6.70
C PRO A 197 -4.30 -22.82 5.85
N ALA A 198 -5.49 -22.98 6.47
CA ALA A 198 -6.77 -22.99 5.78
C ALA A 198 -7.28 -21.60 5.36
N ILE A 199 -6.71 -20.52 5.92
CA ILE A 199 -7.07 -19.14 5.54
C ILE A 199 -6.81 -18.94 4.06
N GLN A 200 -7.80 -18.43 3.34
CA GLN A 200 -7.70 -18.14 1.91
C GLN A 200 -7.10 -16.76 1.67
N ILE A 201 -6.04 -16.70 0.88
CA ILE A 201 -5.34 -15.49 0.49
C ILE A 201 -5.76 -15.13 -0.94
N VAL A 202 -6.41 -13.98 -1.07
CA VAL A 202 -7.03 -13.51 -2.30
C VAL A 202 -6.32 -12.26 -2.81
N GLY A 203 -5.57 -12.40 -3.90
CA GLY A 203 -4.89 -11.32 -4.59
C GLY A 203 -5.77 -10.68 -5.65
N LEU A 204 -5.75 -9.35 -5.75
CA LEU A 204 -6.48 -8.63 -6.80
C LEU A 204 -5.52 -7.91 -7.73
N GLN A 205 -5.80 -7.98 -9.03
CA GLN A 205 -5.11 -7.22 -10.05
C GLN A 205 -6.11 -6.56 -11.00
N PRO A 206 -5.72 -5.48 -11.70
CA PRO A 206 -6.57 -4.92 -12.74
C PRO A 206 -6.85 -5.93 -13.86
N ALA A 207 -8.09 -5.96 -14.33
CA ALA A 207 -8.44 -6.62 -15.59
C ALA A 207 -7.71 -5.99 -16.77
N ASP A 208 -7.66 -6.69 -17.91
CA ASP A 208 -7.04 -6.16 -19.13
C ASP A 208 -7.66 -4.81 -19.53
N GLY A 209 -6.81 -3.80 -19.75
CA GLY A 209 -7.22 -2.44 -20.09
C GLY A 209 -7.72 -1.58 -18.92
N ALA A 210 -7.88 -2.13 -17.71
CA ALA A 210 -8.30 -1.36 -16.54
C ALA A 210 -7.13 -0.57 -15.93
N SER A 211 -7.39 0.69 -15.55
CA SER A 211 -6.44 1.54 -14.81
C SER A 211 -6.93 1.76 -13.39
N ILE A 212 -6.28 1.13 -12.41
CA ILE A 212 -6.61 1.26 -10.99
C ILE A 212 -5.41 1.87 -10.26
N PRO A 213 -5.48 3.16 -9.85
CA PRO A 213 -4.38 3.82 -9.16
C PRO A 213 -3.86 3.07 -7.93
N GLY A 214 -2.54 2.92 -7.85
CA GLY A 214 -1.84 2.27 -6.73
C GLY A 214 -1.50 0.79 -6.98
N ILE A 215 -2.12 0.15 -7.97
CA ILE A 215 -1.82 -1.22 -8.42
C ILE A 215 -1.62 -1.27 -9.93
N ARG A 216 -1.16 -2.41 -10.45
CA ARG A 216 -1.05 -2.65 -11.90
C ARG A 216 -1.17 -4.14 -12.22
N ARG A 217 -1.55 -4.45 -13.45
CA ARG A 217 -1.43 -5.80 -13.99
C ARG A 217 0.03 -6.02 -14.38
N TRP A 218 0.69 -6.97 -13.74
CA TRP A 218 2.11 -7.23 -14.00
C TRP A 218 2.26 -8.21 -15.17
N PRO A 219 3.02 -7.86 -16.21
CA PRO A 219 3.53 -8.87 -17.13
C PRO A 219 4.43 -9.85 -16.38
N GLN A 220 4.42 -11.13 -16.75
CA GLN A 220 5.21 -12.17 -16.08
C GLN A 220 6.70 -11.79 -15.94
N ALA A 221 7.28 -11.16 -16.96
CA ALA A 221 8.69 -10.74 -16.98
C ALA A 221 9.02 -9.59 -16.02
N TYR A 222 8.02 -8.88 -15.52
CA TYR A 222 8.17 -7.70 -14.65
C TYR A 222 7.52 -7.89 -13.29
N LEU A 223 7.09 -9.11 -12.94
CA LEU A 223 6.57 -9.40 -11.60
C LEU A 223 7.57 -8.92 -10.53
N PRO A 224 7.09 -8.27 -9.46
CA PRO A 224 7.97 -7.86 -8.36
C PRO A 224 8.78 -9.06 -7.84
N ALA A 225 10.08 -8.87 -7.62
CA ALA A 225 10.96 -9.95 -7.18
C ALA A 225 10.59 -10.51 -5.80
N ILE A 226 9.86 -9.73 -4.99
CA ILE A 226 9.30 -10.19 -3.71
C ILE A 226 8.05 -11.08 -3.83
N PHE A 227 7.51 -11.27 -5.04
CA PHE A 227 6.27 -12.03 -5.23
C PHE A 227 6.51 -13.55 -5.27
N GLU A 228 5.80 -14.28 -4.41
CA GLU A 228 5.79 -15.74 -4.35
C GLU A 228 4.38 -16.24 -4.72
N ALA A 229 4.17 -16.67 -5.97
CA ALA A 229 2.86 -17.11 -6.45
C ALA A 229 2.15 -18.16 -5.57
N PRO A 230 2.84 -19.17 -4.98
CA PRO A 230 2.20 -20.15 -4.10
C PRO A 230 1.58 -19.59 -2.81
N ARG A 231 1.87 -18.32 -2.45
CA ARG A 231 1.28 -17.67 -1.28
C ARG A 231 -0.11 -17.08 -1.53
N VAL A 232 -0.57 -17.05 -2.78
CA VAL A 232 -1.88 -16.53 -3.18
C VAL A 232 -2.74 -17.71 -3.64
N ASP A 233 -3.80 -18.01 -2.90
CA ASP A 233 -4.69 -19.13 -3.20
C ASP A 233 -5.60 -18.80 -4.40
N VAL A 234 -6.05 -17.54 -4.50
CA VAL A 234 -6.93 -17.06 -5.57
C VAL A 234 -6.47 -15.69 -6.06
N THR A 235 -6.40 -15.52 -7.39
CA THR A 235 -6.21 -14.20 -8.01
C THR A 235 -7.48 -13.78 -8.76
N LEU A 236 -7.98 -12.58 -8.50
CA LEU A 236 -9.14 -12.01 -9.18
C LEU A 236 -8.76 -10.81 -10.03
N ASP A 237 -9.34 -10.75 -11.23
CA ASP A 237 -9.29 -9.59 -12.12
C ASP A 237 -10.46 -8.64 -11.79
N ILE A 238 -10.13 -7.38 -11.50
CA ILE A 238 -11.08 -6.33 -11.12
C ILE A 238 -11.14 -5.26 -12.21
N GLY A 239 -12.35 -4.92 -12.64
CA GLY A 239 -12.58 -3.86 -13.62
C GLY A 239 -12.41 -2.47 -13.01
N GLN A 240 -12.03 -1.48 -13.83
CA GLN A 240 -11.88 -0.10 -13.36
C GLN A 240 -13.22 0.48 -12.85
N GLN A 241 -14.29 0.36 -13.64
CA GLN A 241 -15.61 0.90 -13.26
C GLN A 241 -16.14 0.25 -11.98
N GLU A 242 -15.97 -1.07 -11.86
CA GLU A 242 -16.34 -1.83 -10.66
C GLU A 242 -15.58 -1.33 -9.42
N ALA A 243 -14.27 -1.12 -9.53
CA ALA A 243 -13.47 -0.60 -8.42
C ALA A 243 -13.90 0.83 -8.02
N GLU A 244 -14.16 1.70 -8.98
CA GLU A 244 -14.62 3.07 -8.71
C GLU A 244 -16.04 3.11 -8.12
N GLU A 245 -16.94 2.24 -8.58
CA GLU A 245 -18.29 2.10 -8.02
C GLU A 245 -18.20 1.71 -6.54
N HIS A 246 -17.45 0.65 -6.22
CA HIS A 246 -17.30 0.17 -4.85
C HIS A 246 -16.55 1.15 -3.95
N MET A 247 -15.60 1.92 -4.49
CA MET A 247 -14.98 3.05 -3.80
C MET A 247 -16.03 4.11 -3.42
N ARG A 248 -16.93 4.48 -4.34
CA ARG A 248 -18.02 5.42 -4.05
C ARG A 248 -19.03 4.85 -3.06
N ARG A 249 -19.31 3.55 -3.12
CA ARG A 249 -20.16 2.84 -2.13
C ARG A 249 -19.57 2.86 -0.73
N LEU A 250 -18.27 2.61 -0.56
CA LEU A 250 -17.58 2.74 0.74
C LEU A 250 -17.83 4.11 1.38
N ALA A 251 -17.70 5.18 0.60
CA ALA A 251 -17.94 6.53 1.10
C ALA A 251 -19.43 6.78 1.43
N ARG A 252 -20.34 6.44 0.52
CA ARG A 252 -21.78 6.76 0.64
C ARG A 252 -22.52 5.89 1.65
N GLU A 253 -22.16 4.62 1.75
CA GLU A 253 -22.87 3.62 2.56
C GLU A 253 -22.17 3.38 3.91
N GLU A 254 -20.84 3.44 3.96
CA GLU A 254 -20.08 3.12 5.19
C GLU A 254 -19.38 4.33 5.81
N GLY A 255 -19.37 5.48 5.13
CA GLY A 255 -18.62 6.66 5.60
C GLY A 255 -17.10 6.49 5.52
N ILE A 256 -16.61 5.53 4.72
CA ILE A 256 -15.19 5.26 4.53
C ILE A 256 -14.74 5.93 3.23
N LEU A 257 -14.11 7.10 3.34
CA LEU A 257 -13.55 7.81 2.18
C LEU A 257 -12.18 7.22 1.80
N ALA A 258 -12.14 6.41 0.74
CA ALA A 258 -10.95 5.64 0.34
C ALA A 258 -10.58 5.80 -1.15
N GLY A 259 -9.37 5.39 -1.54
CA GLY A 259 -8.95 5.36 -2.96
C GLY A 259 -9.53 4.19 -3.78
N VAL A 260 -9.32 4.24 -5.10
CA VAL A 260 -9.89 3.27 -6.08
C VAL A 260 -9.48 1.82 -5.80
N SER A 261 -8.21 1.58 -5.44
CA SER A 261 -7.72 0.23 -5.14
C SER A 261 -8.38 -0.39 -3.89
N SER A 262 -8.86 0.43 -2.95
CA SER A 262 -9.67 0.01 -1.81
C SER A 262 -11.09 -0.38 -2.24
N GLY A 263 -11.66 0.35 -3.20
CA GLY A 263 -12.92 -0.04 -3.85
C GLY A 263 -12.79 -1.38 -4.57
N GLY A 264 -11.67 -1.61 -5.27
CA GLY A 264 -11.34 -2.92 -5.84
C GLY A 264 -11.22 -4.02 -4.78
N SER A 265 -10.63 -3.73 -3.62
CA SER A 265 -10.55 -4.66 -2.48
C SER A 265 -11.93 -5.04 -1.94
N LEU A 266 -12.84 -4.08 -1.83
CA LEU A 266 -14.23 -4.36 -1.48
C LEU A 266 -14.93 -5.22 -2.56
N ALA A 267 -14.77 -4.90 -3.83
CA ALA A 267 -15.38 -5.66 -4.92
C ALA A 267 -14.92 -7.13 -4.90
N GLY A 268 -13.62 -7.36 -4.74
CA GLY A 268 -13.06 -8.70 -4.56
C GLY A 268 -13.63 -9.41 -3.33
N ALA A 269 -13.73 -8.72 -2.19
CA ALA A 269 -14.30 -9.30 -0.97
C ALA A 269 -15.78 -9.70 -1.12
N LEU A 270 -16.57 -8.92 -1.85
CA LEU A 270 -17.97 -9.25 -2.15
C LEU A 270 -18.10 -10.48 -3.06
N ARG A 271 -17.25 -10.61 -4.09
CA ARG A 271 -17.22 -11.81 -4.95
C ARG A 271 -16.88 -13.07 -4.18
N ILE A 272 -15.97 -12.98 -3.21
CA ILE A 272 -15.65 -14.09 -2.30
C ILE A 272 -16.87 -14.41 -1.42
N ALA A 273 -17.50 -13.39 -0.85
CA ALA A 273 -18.68 -13.56 0.00
C ALA A 273 -19.85 -14.26 -0.71
N GLU A 274 -20.04 -14.06 -2.01
CA GLU A 274 -21.05 -14.77 -2.80
C GLU A 274 -20.82 -16.29 -2.81
N GLN A 275 -19.55 -16.73 -2.70
CA GLN A 275 -19.14 -18.12 -2.80
C GLN A 275 -18.99 -18.80 -1.42
N THR A 276 -19.08 -18.04 -0.33
CA THR A 276 -18.84 -18.53 1.03
C THR A 276 -20.04 -18.30 1.96
N GLU A 277 -20.02 -18.96 3.12
CA GLU A 277 -21.01 -18.77 4.17
C GLU A 277 -20.32 -18.80 5.53
N ASN A 278 -20.80 -18.02 6.50
CA ASN A 278 -20.21 -17.89 7.83
C ASN A 278 -18.72 -17.47 7.82
N ALA A 279 -18.27 -16.74 6.79
CA ALA A 279 -16.89 -16.32 6.63
C ALA A 279 -16.60 -14.98 7.31
N VAL A 280 -15.37 -14.80 7.82
CA VAL A 280 -14.82 -13.50 8.23
C VAL A 280 -13.79 -13.07 7.19
N ILE A 281 -14.18 -12.09 6.38
CA ILE A 281 -13.42 -11.62 5.21
C ILE A 281 -12.81 -10.27 5.55
N VAL A 282 -11.49 -10.22 5.61
CA VAL A 282 -10.72 -8.99 5.83
C VAL A 282 -10.23 -8.47 4.49
N PHE A 283 -10.47 -7.20 4.19
CA PHE A 283 -9.91 -6.53 3.01
C PHE A 283 -9.16 -5.25 3.37
N ILE A 284 -8.12 -4.94 2.60
CA ILE A 284 -7.29 -3.75 2.83
C ILE A 284 -7.95 -2.50 2.23
N VAL A 285 -8.06 -1.44 3.05
CA VAL A 285 -8.33 -0.08 2.59
C VAL A 285 -7.01 0.67 2.53
N CYS A 286 -6.41 0.72 1.34
CA CYS A 286 -5.01 1.09 1.11
C CYS A 286 -4.64 2.51 1.54
N ASP A 287 -5.56 3.46 1.38
CA ASP A 287 -5.37 4.88 1.62
C ASP A 287 -6.72 5.62 1.76
N ARG A 288 -6.64 6.88 2.20
CA ARG A 288 -7.80 7.78 2.21
C ARG A 288 -8.09 8.35 0.82
N GLY A 289 -9.35 8.74 0.60
CA GLY A 289 -9.83 9.29 -0.67
C GLY A 289 -9.44 10.75 -0.93
N ASP A 290 -8.91 11.49 0.05
CA ASP A 290 -8.60 12.93 -0.08
C ASP A 290 -7.69 13.24 -1.29
N ARG A 291 -6.75 12.35 -1.59
CA ARG A 291 -5.78 12.49 -2.70
C ARG A 291 -6.37 12.27 -4.09
N TYR A 292 -7.65 11.91 -4.15
CA TYR A 292 -8.36 11.58 -5.38
C TYR A 292 -9.49 12.59 -5.66
N LEU A 293 -9.68 13.60 -4.81
CA LEU A 293 -10.75 14.59 -4.97
C LEU A 293 -10.60 15.41 -6.27
N SER A 294 -9.38 15.76 -6.66
CA SER A 294 -9.12 16.56 -7.86
C SER A 294 -9.21 15.78 -9.17
N THR A 295 -9.35 14.45 -9.13
CA THR A 295 -9.36 13.62 -10.34
C THR A 295 -10.76 13.41 -10.91
N GLY A 296 -11.80 14.01 -10.31
CA GLY A 296 -13.21 13.83 -10.70
C GLY A 296 -13.85 12.52 -10.24
N LEU A 297 -13.09 11.64 -9.56
CA LEU A 297 -13.59 10.33 -9.09
C LEU A 297 -14.71 10.43 -8.04
N PHE A 298 -14.79 11.56 -7.33
CA PHE A 298 -15.86 11.83 -6.36
C PHE A 298 -16.85 12.90 -6.83
N ALA A 299 -16.75 13.34 -8.09
CA ALA A 299 -17.63 14.38 -8.59
C ALA A 299 -19.12 13.98 -8.41
N PRO A 300 -19.98 14.89 -7.94
CA PRO A 300 -21.41 14.63 -7.89
C PRO A 300 -21.89 14.32 -9.32
N GLY A 301 -22.76 13.31 -9.45
CA GLY A 301 -23.44 13.07 -10.72
C GLY A 301 -24.27 14.30 -11.05
N VAL A 302 -24.09 14.85 -12.24
CA VAL A 302 -24.94 15.91 -12.80
C VAL A 302 -26.30 15.32 -13.16
#